data_AF-A0A7C9A842-F1
#
_entry.id   AF-A0A7C9A842-F1
#
_cell.length_a   1.000
_cell.length_b   1.000
_cell.length_c   1.000
_cell.angle_alpha   90.00
_cell.angle_beta   90.00
_cell.angle_gamma   90.00
#
_symmetry.space_group_name_H-M   'P 1'
#
loop_
_entity.id
_entity.type
_entity.pdbx_description
1 polymer ?
#
loop_
_entity_poly.entity_id
_entity_poly.type
_entity_poly.pdbx_seq_one_letter_code
_entity_poly.pdbx_strand_id
1 'polypeptide(L)'
;SQKPVNDGNGKVMKRMHIPIDEVVYGGMTAVQFEEAREKEVQLTEQDKKVEHAKEKKNTLESYVYETRNKILDTYRGFATESEKYEISNKLQQTEDWLYEDGDDESAAVYAERLQDLIKLVDPIENRYRDVEARAQA
;
A
#
# COMPACT_ATOMS: atom_id res chain seq x y z
N SER A 1 -26.32 -36.42 32.77
CA SER A 1 -27.43 -37.02 33.55
C SER A 1 -28.42 -35.94 33.98
N GLN A 2 -29.57 -35.80 33.32
CA GLN A 2 -30.71 -35.02 33.83
C GLN A 2 -31.86 -36.00 34.09
N LYS A 3 -32.38 -36.01 35.32
CA LYS A 3 -33.46 -36.91 35.75
C LYS A 3 -34.82 -36.44 35.22
N PRO A 4 -35.75 -37.36 34.86
CA PRO A 4 -37.09 -36.99 34.42
C PRO A 4 -37.91 -36.47 35.62
N VAL A 5 -38.63 -35.37 35.40
CA VAL A 5 -39.64 -34.86 36.34
C VAL A 5 -40.94 -35.61 36.04
N ASN A 6 -41.48 -36.30 37.05
CA ASN A 6 -42.64 -37.17 36.94
C ASN A 6 -43.83 -36.50 37.65
N ASP A 7 -44.79 -35.98 36.89
CA ASP A 7 -46.09 -35.56 37.43
C ASP A 7 -46.98 -36.79 37.53
N GLY A 8 -47.64 -36.97 38.68
CA GLY A 8 -48.27 -38.20 39.18
C GLY A 8 -49.44 -38.81 38.40
N ASN A 9 -49.42 -38.78 37.06
CA ASN A 9 -50.36 -39.48 36.21
C ASN A 9 -49.67 -40.02 34.94
N GLY A 10 -48.83 -41.06 35.10
CA GLY A 10 -48.49 -42.10 34.10
C GLY A 10 -48.02 -41.71 32.68
N LYS A 11 -47.81 -40.43 32.34
CA LYS A 11 -47.49 -39.99 30.98
C LYS A 11 -46.03 -39.54 30.91
N VAL A 12 -45.18 -40.37 30.32
CA VAL A 12 -43.78 -40.01 30.00
C VAL A 12 -43.77 -38.93 28.94
N MET A 13 -43.51 -37.68 29.34
CA MET A 13 -43.34 -36.57 28.40
C MET A 13 -41.93 -36.58 27.82
N LYS A 14 -41.80 -36.82 26.51
CA LYS A 14 -40.53 -36.67 25.80
C LYS A 14 -40.30 -35.19 25.50
N ARG A 15 -39.21 -34.61 26.05
CA ARG A 15 -38.72 -33.31 25.59
C ARG A 15 -38.25 -33.45 24.14
N MET A 16 -38.99 -32.87 23.20
CA MET A 16 -38.57 -32.73 21.81
C MET A 16 -37.88 -31.39 21.65
N HIS A 17 -36.64 -31.41 21.16
CA HIS A 17 -35.98 -30.20 20.68
C HIS A 17 -36.61 -29.83 19.33
N ILE A 18 -37.34 -28.72 19.30
CA ILE A 18 -37.91 -28.18 18.07
C ILE A 18 -36.88 -27.18 17.52
N PRO A 19 -36.26 -27.45 16.36
CA PRO A 19 -35.40 -26.46 15.72
C PRO A 19 -36.26 -25.25 15.33
N ILE A 20 -35.81 -24.06 15.75
CA ILE A 20 -36.44 -22.79 15.39
C ILE A 20 -35.58 -22.20 14.28
N ASP A 21 -36.10 -22.15 13.06
CA ASP A 21 -35.49 -21.40 11.97
C ASP A 21 -35.99 -19.94 12.05
N GLU A 22 -35.14 -19.04 12.53
CA GLU A 22 -35.46 -17.62 12.64
C GLU A 22 -35.32 -16.95 11.27
N VAL A 23 -36.44 -16.65 10.62
CA VAL A 23 -36.49 -15.88 9.38
C VAL A 23 -36.85 -14.44 9.73
N VAL A 24 -35.84 -13.57 9.82
CA VAL A 24 -36.04 -12.14 10.02
C VAL A 24 -36.48 -11.51 8.70
N TYR A 25 -37.74 -11.09 8.61
CA TYR A 25 -38.27 -10.45 7.42
C TYR A 25 -37.54 -9.13 7.14
N GLY A 26 -36.86 -9.03 5.99
CA GLY A 26 -36.00 -7.90 5.63
C GLY A 26 -34.53 -8.03 6.08
N GLY A 27 -34.16 -9.10 6.78
CA GLY A 27 -32.76 -9.44 7.08
C GLY A 27 -32.06 -10.15 5.93
N MET A 28 -30.73 -10.04 5.86
CA MET A 28 -29.91 -10.84 4.94
C MET A 28 -29.89 -12.30 5.39
N THR A 29 -29.92 -13.23 4.43
CA THR A 29 -29.62 -14.64 4.73
C THR A 29 -28.13 -14.79 5.08
N ALA A 30 -27.75 -15.89 5.74
CA ALA A 30 -26.35 -16.17 6.05
C ALA A 30 -25.46 -16.19 4.79
N VAL A 31 -26.00 -16.64 3.66
CA VAL A 31 -25.30 -16.64 2.37
C VAL A 31 -25.08 -15.21 1.86
N GLN A 32 -26.14 -14.40 1.84
CA GLN A 32 -26.05 -12.99 1.41
C GLN A 32 -25.13 -12.16 2.32
N PHE A 33 -25.09 -12.48 3.62
CA PHE A 33 -24.18 -11.86 4.57
C PHE A 33 -22.72 -12.21 4.26
N GLU A 34 -22.41 -13.49 4.01
CA GLU A 34 -21.05 -13.90 3.66
C GLU A 34 -20.58 -13.30 2.33
N GLU A 35 -21.46 -13.30 1.31
CA GLU A 35 -21.20 -12.63 0.02
C GLU A 35 -20.93 -11.13 0.20
N ALA A 36 -21.72 -10.45 1.04
CA ALA A 36 -21.52 -9.03 1.35
C ALA A 36 -20.18 -8.80 2.06
N ARG A 37 -19.81 -9.68 2.99
CA ARG A 37 -18.53 -9.61 3.72
C ARG A 37 -17.33 -9.82 2.79
N GLU A 38 -17.39 -10.79 1.90
CA GLU A 38 -16.33 -11.02 0.90
C GLU A 38 -16.17 -9.81 -0.02
N LYS A 39 -17.29 -9.22 -0.46
CA LYS A 39 -17.27 -8.01 -1.28
C LYS A 39 -16.68 -6.82 -0.53
N GLU A 40 -17.01 -6.64 0.75
CA GLU A 40 -16.43 -5.59 1.60
C GLU A 40 -14.90 -5.73 1.71
N VAL A 41 -14.40 -6.95 1.90
CA VAL A 41 -12.96 -7.23 1.95
C VAL A 41 -12.30 -6.88 0.61
N GLN A 42 -12.89 -7.28 -0.52
CA GLN A 42 -12.35 -6.98 -1.85
C GLN A 42 -12.28 -5.48 -2.13
N LEU A 43 -13.33 -4.72 -1.79
CA LEU A 43 -13.35 -3.27 -1.94
C LEU A 43 -12.31 -2.61 -1.04
N THR A 44 -12.19 -3.04 0.21
CA THR A 44 -11.17 -2.55 1.14
C THR A 44 -9.75 -2.80 0.63
N GLU A 45 -9.50 -3.96 0.03
CA GLU A 45 -8.19 -4.28 -0.57
C GLU A 45 -7.91 -3.43 -1.81
N GLN A 46 -8.93 -3.17 -2.64
CA GLN A 46 -8.80 -2.29 -3.79
C GLN A 46 -8.45 -0.86 -3.35
N ASP A 47 -9.16 -0.31 -2.37
CA ASP A 47 -8.91 1.03 -1.83
C ASP A 47 -7.48 1.15 -1.30
N LYS A 48 -7.00 0.14 -0.56
CA LYS A 48 -5.61 0.09 -0.07
C LYS A 48 -4.59 0.06 -1.20
N LYS A 49 -4.84 -0.67 -2.29
CA LYS A 49 -3.93 -0.74 -3.44
C LYS A 49 -3.84 0.60 -4.15
N VAL A 50 -4.97 1.26 -4.36
CA VAL A 50 -5.04 2.59 -4.98
C VAL A 50 -4.31 3.62 -4.11
N GLU A 51 -4.55 3.61 -2.80
CA GLU A 51 -3.88 4.55 -1.89
C GLU A 51 -2.37 4.32 -1.86
N HIS A 52 -1.93 3.07 -1.76
CA HIS A 52 -0.51 2.73 -1.81
C HIS A 52 0.14 3.15 -3.15
N ALA A 53 -0.55 3.01 -4.29
CA ALA A 53 -0.04 3.50 -5.57
C ALA A 53 0.13 5.02 -5.57
N LYS A 54 -0.85 5.77 -5.06
CA LYS A 54 -0.77 7.24 -4.92
C LYS A 54 0.38 7.66 -4.02
N GLU A 55 0.57 7.01 -2.88
CA GLU A 55 1.71 7.27 -1.98
C GLU A 55 3.05 7.09 -2.71
N LYS A 56 3.20 6.02 -3.51
CA LYS A 56 4.43 5.78 -4.28
C LYS A 56 4.64 6.81 -5.40
N LYS A 57 3.57 7.21 -6.09
CA LYS A 57 3.62 8.29 -7.08
C LYS A 57 4.10 9.60 -6.44
N ASN A 58 3.48 10.01 -5.33
CA ASN A 58 3.86 11.23 -4.60
C ASN A 58 5.30 11.18 -4.09
N THR A 59 5.75 10.01 -3.62
CA THR A 59 7.14 9.81 -3.19
C THR A 59 8.11 10.00 -4.35
N LEU A 60 7.80 9.41 -5.52
CA LEU A 60 8.63 9.56 -6.72
C LEU A 60 8.67 11.01 -7.20
N GLU A 61 7.52 11.68 -7.27
CA GLU A 61 7.40 13.08 -7.68
C GLU A 61 8.22 13.99 -6.76
N SER A 62 8.07 13.84 -5.44
CA SER A 62 8.85 14.60 -4.45
C SER A 62 10.35 14.35 -4.61
N TYR A 63 10.75 13.10 -4.80
CA TYR A 63 12.15 12.74 -5.00
C TYR A 63 12.74 13.38 -6.26
N VAL A 64 11.98 13.42 -7.36
CA VAL A 64 12.42 14.06 -8.61
C VAL A 64 12.69 15.55 -8.39
N TYR A 65 11.77 16.25 -7.72
CA TYR A 65 11.92 17.68 -7.41
C TYR A 65 13.10 17.95 -6.47
N GLU A 66 13.21 17.20 -5.37
CA GLU A 66 14.30 17.38 -4.41
C GLU A 66 15.67 17.10 -5.03
N THR A 67 15.79 16.00 -5.78
CA THR A 67 17.07 15.57 -6.37
C THR A 67 17.55 16.57 -7.42
N ARG A 68 16.64 17.14 -8.22
CA ARG A 68 16.97 18.18 -9.19
C ARG A 68 17.64 19.38 -8.51
N ASN A 69 17.10 19.82 -7.39
CA ASN A 69 17.69 20.90 -6.60
C ASN A 69 19.05 20.49 -5.99
N LYS A 70 19.15 19.30 -5.40
CA LYS A 70 20.39 18.79 -4.79
C LYS A 70 21.54 18.68 -5.80
N ILE A 71 21.27 18.23 -7.04
CA ILE A 71 22.29 18.10 -8.09
C ILE A 71 22.87 19.44 -8.53
N LEU A 72 22.05 20.50 -8.55
CA LEU A 72 22.46 21.84 -8.95
C LEU A 72 23.18 22.60 -7.83
N ASP A 73 22.81 22.33 -6.57
CA ASP A 73 23.32 23.04 -5.39
C ASP A 73 24.27 22.14 -4.56
N THR A 74 23.70 21.30 -3.68
CA THR A 74 24.44 20.50 -2.68
C THR A 74 25.53 19.61 -3.29
N TYR A 75 25.23 18.93 -4.39
CA TYR A 75 26.11 17.95 -5.03
C TYR A 75 26.97 18.53 -6.14
N ARG A 76 26.95 19.86 -6.33
CA ARG A 76 27.68 20.53 -7.42
C ARG A 76 29.18 20.24 -7.41
N GLY A 77 29.80 20.10 -6.24
CA GLY A 77 31.22 19.77 -6.09
C GLY A 77 31.53 18.26 -6.06
N PHE A 78 30.51 17.41 -6.01
CA PHE A 78 30.66 15.97 -5.75
C PHE A 78 30.34 15.09 -6.96
N ALA A 79 29.67 15.66 -7.97
CA ALA A 79 29.31 14.99 -9.22
C ALA A 79 30.08 15.56 -10.42
N THR A 80 30.48 14.67 -11.33
CA THR A 80 31.05 15.04 -12.63
C THR A 80 29.97 15.62 -13.56
N GLU A 81 30.38 16.33 -14.61
CA GLU A 81 29.42 16.87 -15.60
C GLU A 81 28.62 15.75 -16.29
N SER A 82 29.24 14.61 -16.57
CA SER A 82 28.55 13.44 -17.15
C SER A 82 27.49 12.90 -16.21
N GLU A 83 27.81 12.70 -14.93
CA GLU A 83 26.86 12.20 -13.92
C GLU A 83 25.69 13.18 -13.73
N LYS A 84 25.98 14.48 -13.67
CA LYS A 84 24.93 15.52 -13.58
C LYS A 84 24.02 15.48 -14.79
N TYR A 85 24.58 15.32 -15.99
CA TYR A 85 23.81 15.25 -17.22
C TYR A 85 22.93 13.99 -17.25
N GLU A 86 23.49 12.82 -16.94
CA GLU A 86 22.75 11.56 -16.90
C GLU A 86 21.60 11.59 -15.90
N ILE A 87 21.86 12.07 -14.68
CA ILE A 87 20.84 12.20 -13.63
C ILE A 87 19.77 13.20 -14.05
N SER A 88 20.15 14.38 -14.54
CA SER A 88 19.18 15.41 -14.97
C SER A 88 18.28 14.89 -16.11
N ASN A 89 18.87 14.17 -17.07
CA ASN A 89 18.13 13.56 -18.16
C ASN A 89 17.15 12.49 -17.65
N LYS A 90 17.58 11.62 -16.73
CA LYS A 90 16.71 10.59 -16.15
C LYS A 90 15.59 11.19 -15.28
N LEU A 91 15.88 12.26 -14.54
CA LEU A 91 14.89 13.02 -13.78
C LEU A 91 13.83 13.64 -14.71
N GLN A 92 14.25 14.25 -15.83
CA GLN A 92 13.31 14.82 -16.81
C GLN A 92 12.43 13.73 -17.42
N GLN A 93 13.01 12.63 -17.90
CA GLN A 93 12.24 11.51 -18.46
C GLN A 93 11.24 10.92 -17.45
N THR A 94 11.58 10.93 -16.17
CA THR A 94 10.67 10.43 -15.12
C THR A 94 9.55 11.43 -14.84
N GLU A 95 9.84 12.74 -14.84
CA GLU A 95 8.83 13.80 -14.72
C GLU A 95 7.86 13.78 -15.91
N ASP A 96 8.38 13.73 -17.13
CA ASP A 96 7.56 13.68 -18.36
C ASP A 96 6.64 12.44 -18.32
N TRP A 97 7.20 11.29 -17.95
CA TRP A 97 6.40 10.06 -17.80
C TRP A 97 5.33 10.19 -16.71
N LEU A 98 5.61 10.84 -15.57
CA LEU A 98 4.61 11.06 -14.50
C LEU A 98 3.40 11.87 -14.97
N TYR A 99 3.58 12.76 -15.95
CA TYR A 99 2.51 13.59 -16.53
C TYR A 99 1.82 12.98 -17.75
N GLU A 100 2.43 12.00 -18.41
CA GLU A 100 1.89 11.34 -19.59
C GLU A 100 1.35 9.94 -19.23
N ASP A 101 2.18 8.91 -19.33
CA ASP A 101 1.78 7.51 -19.18
C ASP A 101 1.68 7.04 -17.72
N GLY A 102 2.23 7.82 -16.79
CA GLY A 102 2.41 7.45 -15.39
C GLY A 102 1.24 7.78 -14.48
N ASP A 103 0.06 8.14 -14.99
CA ASP A 103 -1.04 8.64 -14.14
C ASP A 103 -1.69 7.56 -13.27
N ASP A 104 -1.91 6.36 -13.84
CA ASP A 104 -2.63 5.23 -13.22
C ASP A 104 -1.80 3.94 -13.23
N GLU A 105 -0.55 4.06 -12.80
CA GLU A 105 0.42 2.95 -12.80
C GLU A 105 0.47 2.25 -11.44
N SER A 106 1.03 1.03 -11.44
CA SER A 106 1.10 0.26 -10.20
C SER A 106 2.14 0.82 -9.22
N ALA A 107 1.91 0.63 -7.92
CA ALA A 107 2.87 0.97 -6.87
C ALA A 107 4.29 0.39 -7.13
N ALA A 108 4.37 -0.78 -7.78
CA ALA A 108 5.62 -1.42 -8.13
C ALA A 108 6.39 -0.65 -9.23
N VAL A 109 5.69 -0.15 -10.25
CA VAL A 109 6.29 0.62 -11.35
C VAL A 109 6.86 1.95 -10.83
N TYR A 110 6.11 2.66 -9.98
CA TYR A 110 6.62 3.87 -9.33
C TYR A 110 7.86 3.56 -8.47
N ALA A 111 7.84 2.46 -7.71
CA ALA A 111 8.96 2.07 -6.86
C ALA A 111 10.20 1.69 -7.68
N GLU A 112 10.05 0.98 -8.81
CA GLU A 112 11.16 0.63 -9.69
C GLU A 112 11.84 1.87 -10.26
N ARG A 113 11.06 2.83 -10.78
CA ARG A 113 11.60 4.10 -11.29
C ARG A 113 12.33 4.89 -10.21
N LEU A 114 11.78 4.92 -8.98
CA LEU A 114 12.45 5.55 -7.85
C LEU A 114 13.79 4.88 -7.55
N GLN A 115 13.84 3.54 -7.52
CA GLN A 115 15.07 2.79 -7.28
C GLN A 115 16.13 3.06 -8.36
N ASP A 116 15.72 3.20 -9.62
CA ASP A 116 16.65 3.55 -10.69
C ASP A 116 17.26 4.93 -10.53
N LEU A 117 16.48 5.91 -10.08
CA LEU A 117 17.01 7.25 -9.76
C LEU A 117 17.96 7.19 -8.55
N ILE A 118 17.60 6.46 -7.49
CA ILE A 118 18.44 6.31 -6.29
C ILE A 118 19.79 5.70 -6.66
N LYS A 119 19.83 4.62 -7.44
CA LYS A 119 21.09 3.97 -7.87
C LYS A 119 22.05 4.93 -8.58
N LEU A 120 21.53 5.91 -9.33
CA LEU A 120 22.35 6.91 -10.01
C LEU A 120 22.88 7.99 -9.05
N VAL A 121 22.09 8.35 -8.04
CA VAL A 121 22.41 9.44 -7.09
C VAL A 121 23.27 8.95 -5.92
N ASP A 122 23.09 7.70 -5.48
CA ASP A 122 23.79 7.07 -4.35
C ASP A 122 25.32 7.26 -4.38
N PRO A 123 26.03 7.07 -5.51
CA PRO A 123 27.48 7.29 -5.58
C PRO A 123 27.89 8.74 -5.28
N ILE A 124 27.03 9.71 -5.61
CA ILE A 124 27.29 11.13 -5.37
C ILE A 124 27.00 11.48 -3.91
N GLU A 125 25.88 10.97 -3.38
CA GLU A 125 25.51 11.16 -1.99
C GLU A 125 26.55 10.55 -1.03
N ASN A 126 27.09 9.37 -1.35
CA ASN A 126 28.17 8.77 -0.58
C ASN A 126 29.44 9.64 -0.59
N ARG A 127 29.84 10.18 -1.76
CA ARG A 127 30.97 11.13 -1.85
C ARG A 127 30.75 12.38 -1.00
N TYR A 128 29.53 12.92 -1.01
CA TYR A 128 29.15 14.07 -0.20
C TYR A 128 29.26 13.75 1.31
N ARG A 129 28.66 12.64 1.75
CA ARG A 129 28.68 12.21 3.15
C ARG A 129 30.09 11.95 3.67
N ASP A 130 30.97 11.36 2.85
CA ASP A 130 32.36 11.11 3.22
C ASP A 130 33.15 12.40 3.50
N VAL A 131 32.87 13.47 2.76
CA VAL A 131 33.52 14.78 2.97
C VAL A 131 32.95 15.48 4.19
N GLU A 132 31.63 15.46 4.38
CA GLU A 132 30.98 16.00 5.58
C GLU A 132 31.49 15.32 6.86
N ALA A 133 31.63 13.98 6.86
CA ALA A 133 32.14 13.23 8.00
C ALA A 133 33.59 13.59 8.34
N ARG A 134 34.43 13.90 7.35
CA ARG A 134 35.81 14.36 7.55
C ARG A 134 35.89 15.78 8.07
N ALA A 135 34.95 16.65 7.69
CA ALA A 135 34.90 18.03 8.17
C ALA A 135 34.46 18.13 9.65
N GLN A 136 33.74 17.13 10.16
CA GLN A 136 33.26 17.06 11.54
C GLN A 136 34.20 16.31 12.50
N ALA A 137 35.28 15.69 11.98
CA ALA A 137 36.30 14.98 12.75
C ALA A 137 37.49 15.88 13.08
#